data_AF-A0A378BBK7-F1
#
_entry.id   AF-A0A378BBK7-F1
#
_cell.length_a   1.000
_cell.length_b   1.000
_cell.length_c   1.000
_cell.angle_alpha   90.00
_cell.angle_beta   90.00
_cell.angle_gamma   90.00
#
_symmetry.space_group_name_H-M   'P 1'
#
loop_
_entity.id
_entity.type
_entity.pdbx_description
1 polymer ?
#
loop_
_entity_poly.entity_id
_entity_poly.type
_entity_poly.pdbx_seq_one_letter_code
_entity_poly.pdbx_strand_id
1 'polypeptide(L)'
;MMLYVLPIMGGGNGAGAVPLSEIYHSVTGRSREEYYSTAIAILTIANIFAIVFAAVLDIIGKKHTWLSGEGELVRKASFKVEEDEKAGQITHRETAVGLVLSTTCFLLAYVVAKKILPSIGGVAIHYFAWMVLIVAALNASGLCSPEIKAGAKRLSDFFSKQLLWVLMVGVGVCYTDLQEIINAITFANVVIAAIIVIGAVLGAAIGGWLMGFFPIESAITAGLCMANRGGSGDLEVLSACNRMNLISYAQISSRLGGGIVLVIASIVFGMMI
;
A
#
# COMPACT_ATOMS: atom_id res chain seq x y z
N MET A 1 0.57 9.02 -15.26
CA MET A 1 0.51 7.71 -14.57
C MET A 1 1.62 7.57 -13.52
N MET A 2 2.89 7.70 -13.91
CA MET A 2 4.05 7.50 -13.02
C MET A 2 4.10 8.41 -11.78
N LEU A 3 3.85 9.71 -11.93
CA LEU A 3 3.90 10.66 -10.81
C LEU A 3 2.57 10.79 -10.04
N TYR A 4 1.49 10.16 -10.53
CA TYR A 4 0.15 10.33 -9.98
C TYR A 4 -0.42 8.99 -9.52
N VAL A 5 -0.74 8.09 -10.44
CA VAL A 5 -1.43 6.83 -10.15
C VAL A 5 -0.59 5.92 -9.26
N LEU A 6 0.71 5.74 -9.54
CA LEU A 6 1.56 4.85 -8.74
C LEU A 6 1.76 5.37 -7.30
N PRO A 7 2.05 6.66 -7.05
CA PRO A 7 2.07 7.21 -5.69
C PRO A 7 0.73 7.17 -4.98
N ILE A 8 -0.38 7.47 -5.67
CA ILE A 8 -1.72 7.50 -5.08
C ILE A 8 -2.13 6.10 -4.62
N MET A 9 -1.91 5.07 -5.46
CA MET A 9 -2.31 3.70 -5.17
C MET A 9 -1.25 2.90 -4.38
N GLY A 10 -0.11 3.52 -4.07
CA GLY A 10 0.99 2.88 -3.35
C GLY A 10 0.69 2.72 -1.86
N GLY A 11 1.59 2.05 -1.14
CA GLY A 11 1.47 1.81 0.32
C GLY A 11 1.70 3.05 1.21
N GLY A 12 1.28 4.24 0.78
CA GLY A 12 1.48 5.50 1.49
C GLY A 12 2.92 6.03 1.39
N ASN A 13 3.42 6.67 2.45
CA ASN A 13 4.74 7.32 2.42
C ASN A 13 5.89 6.30 2.52
N GLY A 14 6.11 5.74 3.72
CA GLY A 14 7.28 4.88 4.00
C GLY A 14 7.27 3.51 3.32
N ALA A 15 6.11 3.05 2.84
CA ALA A 15 5.96 1.78 2.11
C ALA A 15 5.48 1.98 0.65
N GLY A 16 5.42 3.24 0.18
CA GLY A 16 5.02 3.58 -1.19
C GLY A 16 5.97 4.61 -1.79
N ALA A 17 5.77 5.90 -1.49
CA ALA A 17 6.55 7.00 -2.07
C ALA A 17 8.07 6.83 -1.94
N VAL A 18 8.56 6.39 -0.77
CA VAL A 18 10.00 6.16 -0.55
C VAL A 18 10.54 4.98 -1.38
N PRO A 19 9.98 3.75 -1.32
CA PRO A 19 10.42 2.68 -2.23
C PRO A 19 10.22 3.00 -3.72
N LEU A 20 9.18 3.74 -4.09
CA LEU A 20 8.93 4.15 -5.47
C LEU A 20 9.99 5.11 -5.99
N SER A 21 10.50 6.03 -5.17
CA SER A 21 11.58 6.93 -5.57
C SER A 21 12.89 6.19 -5.79
N GLU A 22 13.17 5.15 -5.00
CA GLU A 22 14.31 4.24 -5.23
C GLU A 22 14.18 3.49 -6.56
N ILE A 23 13.00 2.92 -6.84
CA ILE A 23 12.75 2.24 -8.12
C ILE A 23 12.92 3.22 -9.27
N TYR A 24 12.29 4.40 -9.18
CA TYR A 24 12.39 5.45 -10.19
C TYR A 24 13.84 5.83 -10.47
N HIS A 25 14.65 6.08 -9.44
CA HIS A 25 16.07 6.40 -9.60
C HIS A 25 16.86 5.25 -10.22
N SER A 26 16.63 4.02 -9.77
CA SER A 26 17.36 2.85 -10.25
C SER A 26 17.12 2.55 -11.73
N VAL A 27 15.95 2.93 -12.26
CA VAL A 27 15.53 2.66 -13.63
C VAL A 27 15.81 3.87 -14.54
N THR A 28 15.48 5.09 -14.10
CA THR A 28 15.64 6.32 -14.88
C THR A 28 17.00 7.00 -14.75
N GLY A 29 17.75 6.72 -13.68
CA GLY A 29 18.95 7.46 -13.30
C GLY A 29 18.69 8.89 -12.78
N ARG A 30 17.43 9.36 -12.78
CA ARG A 30 17.05 10.70 -12.30
C ARG A 30 16.96 10.72 -10.77
N SER A 31 16.91 11.92 -10.18
CA SER A 31 17.03 12.05 -8.72
C SER A 31 15.82 11.45 -7.99
N ARG A 32 16.06 10.93 -6.78
CA ARG A 32 14.99 10.37 -5.93
C ARG A 32 14.11 11.49 -5.39
N GLU A 33 14.75 12.62 -5.14
CA GLU A 33 14.21 13.84 -4.56
C GLU A 33 13.13 14.45 -5.48
N GLU A 34 13.40 14.49 -6.80
CA GLU A 34 12.47 14.97 -7.83
C GLU A 34 11.17 14.16 -7.80
N TYR A 35 11.29 12.83 -7.78
CA TYR A 35 10.14 11.94 -7.75
C TYR A 35 9.41 12.00 -6.42
N TYR A 36 10.14 11.85 -5.31
CA TYR A 36 9.55 11.76 -3.97
C TYR A 36 8.76 13.03 -3.62
N SER A 37 9.31 14.21 -3.87
CA SER A 37 8.70 15.50 -3.52
C SER A 37 7.37 15.73 -4.25
N THR A 38 7.32 15.39 -5.54
CA THR A 38 6.08 15.45 -6.32
C THR A 38 5.10 14.37 -5.88
N ALA A 39 5.58 13.14 -5.70
CA ALA A 39 4.78 11.99 -5.31
C ALA A 39 4.10 12.19 -3.95
N ILE A 40 4.82 12.66 -2.92
CA ILE A 40 4.29 12.88 -1.57
C ILE A 40 3.24 13.99 -1.54
N ALA A 41 3.42 15.04 -2.34
CA ALA A 41 2.45 16.12 -2.47
C ALA A 41 1.13 15.60 -3.08
N ILE A 42 1.21 14.89 -4.21
CA ILE A 42 0.03 14.33 -4.88
C ILE A 42 -0.68 13.28 -4.01
N LEU A 43 0.08 12.39 -3.39
CA LEU A 43 -0.41 11.42 -2.40
C LEU A 43 -1.19 12.10 -1.27
N THR A 44 -0.67 13.22 -0.76
CA THR A 44 -1.31 13.99 0.32
C THR A 44 -2.65 14.56 -0.12
N ILE A 45 -2.71 15.12 -1.33
CA ILE A 45 -3.94 15.65 -1.90
C ILE A 45 -4.96 14.53 -2.11
N ALA A 46 -4.54 13.40 -2.68
CA ALA A 46 -5.42 12.25 -2.91
C ALA A 46 -5.98 11.67 -1.61
N ASN A 47 -5.19 11.61 -0.54
CA ASN A 47 -5.65 11.16 0.78
C ASN A 47 -6.82 12.01 1.31
N ILE A 48 -6.78 13.34 1.12
CA ILE A 48 -7.87 14.23 1.52
C ILE A 48 -9.15 13.87 0.76
N PHE A 49 -9.05 13.69 -0.56
CA PHE A 49 -10.19 13.25 -1.36
C PHE A 49 -10.70 11.87 -0.95
N ALA A 50 -9.81 10.94 -0.59
CA ALA A 50 -10.21 9.62 -0.15
C ALA A 50 -11.05 9.68 1.14
N ILE A 51 -10.66 10.53 2.10
CA ILE A 51 -11.43 10.76 3.34
C ILE A 51 -12.81 11.36 3.02
N VAL A 52 -12.85 12.39 2.18
CA VAL A 52 -14.11 13.05 1.78
C VAL A 52 -15.04 12.06 1.07
N PHE A 53 -14.52 11.30 0.11
CA PHE A 53 -15.31 10.31 -0.61
C PHE A 53 -15.75 9.14 0.27
N ALA A 54 -15.00 8.78 1.32
CA ALA A 54 -15.44 7.78 2.30
C ALA A 54 -16.74 8.23 2.99
N ALA A 55 -16.78 9.47 3.47
CA ALA A 55 -17.98 10.05 4.08
C ALA A 55 -19.15 10.15 3.08
N VAL A 56 -18.86 10.53 1.82
CA VAL A 56 -19.88 10.58 0.76
C VAL A 56 -20.42 9.18 0.44
N LEU A 57 -19.57 8.16 0.34
CA LEU A 57 -19.98 6.78 0.09
C LEU A 57 -20.82 6.21 1.23
N ASP A 58 -20.58 6.60 2.48
CA ASP A 58 -21.45 6.24 3.60
C ASP A 58 -22.86 6.80 3.43
N ILE A 59 -22.98 8.08 3.05
CA ILE A 59 -24.27 8.72 2.78
C ILE A 59 -24.98 8.03 1.60
N ILE A 60 -24.25 7.70 0.54
CA ILE A 60 -24.79 6.98 -0.62
C ILE A 60 -25.25 5.58 -0.22
N GLY A 61 -24.46 4.84 0.57
CA GLY A 61 -24.79 3.50 1.04
C GLY A 61 -26.07 3.47 1.87
N LYS A 62 -26.26 4.44 2.76
CA LYS A 62 -27.48 4.60 3.56
C LYS A 62 -28.71 4.94 2.72
N LYS A 63 -28.53 5.73 1.66
CA LYS A 63 -29.62 6.09 0.74
C LYS A 63 -29.99 4.95 -0.21
N HIS A 64 -28.99 4.19 -0.66
CA HIS A 64 -29.13 3.10 -1.61
C HIS A 64 -28.64 1.80 -0.97
N THR A 65 -29.45 1.26 -0.06
CA THR A 65 -29.11 0.09 0.78
C THR A 65 -28.74 -1.16 0.00
N TRP A 66 -29.20 -1.30 -1.25
CA TRP A 66 -28.82 -2.43 -2.11
C TRP A 66 -27.33 -2.40 -2.54
N LEU A 67 -26.64 -1.27 -2.40
CA LEU A 67 -25.22 -1.11 -2.68
C LEU A 67 -24.32 -1.33 -1.44
N SER A 68 -24.89 -1.31 -0.24
CA SER A 68 -24.12 -1.36 1.02
C SER A 68 -24.44 -2.61 1.84
N GLY A 69 -23.40 -3.15 2.45
CA GLY A 69 -23.51 -4.17 3.50
C GLY A 69 -23.60 -3.58 4.91
N GLU A 70 -23.72 -2.26 5.06
CA GLU A 70 -23.74 -1.55 6.34
C GLU A 70 -22.58 -1.97 7.26
N GLY A 71 -21.38 -2.07 6.67
CA GLY A 71 -20.17 -2.49 7.36
C GLY A 71 -19.73 -3.92 7.06
N GLU A 72 -20.54 -4.74 6.40
CA GLU A 72 -20.12 -6.06 5.91
C GLU A 72 -19.58 -5.98 4.48
N LEU A 73 -18.40 -6.55 4.21
CA LEU A 73 -17.83 -6.59 2.86
C LEU A 73 -18.45 -7.71 2.01
N VAL A 74 -18.75 -8.86 2.62
CA VAL A 74 -19.16 -10.06 1.90
C VAL A 74 -20.68 -10.24 1.93
N ARG A 75 -21.31 -10.43 0.75
CA ARG A 75 -22.77 -10.61 0.67
C ARG A 75 -23.28 -11.97 1.17
N LYS A 76 -22.39 -12.95 1.32
CA LYS A 76 -22.71 -14.28 1.83
C LYS A 76 -21.83 -14.58 3.05
N ALA A 77 -22.47 -14.87 4.18
CA ALA A 77 -21.82 -15.32 5.43
C ALA A 77 -21.03 -16.64 5.32
N SER A 78 -20.97 -17.26 4.13
CA SER A 78 -20.24 -18.50 3.86
C SER A 78 -18.72 -18.30 3.72
N PHE A 79 -18.26 -17.07 3.46
CA PHE A 79 -16.85 -16.71 3.68
C PHE A 79 -16.70 -16.25 5.12
N LYS A 80 -16.76 -17.20 6.06
CA LYS A 80 -16.13 -16.96 7.36
C LYS A 80 -14.64 -16.91 7.08
N VAL A 81 -14.01 -15.76 7.37
CA VAL A 81 -12.56 -15.73 7.57
C VAL A 81 -12.31 -16.77 8.66
N GLU A 82 -11.63 -17.86 8.30
CA GLU A 82 -11.21 -18.86 9.29
C GLU A 82 -10.51 -18.11 10.42
N GLU A 83 -10.86 -18.45 11.67
CA GLU A 83 -10.20 -17.87 12.84
C GLU A 83 -8.69 -17.96 12.63
N ASP A 84 -7.99 -16.82 12.75
CA ASP A 84 -6.54 -16.73 12.67
C ASP A 84 -5.89 -17.92 13.39
N GLU A 85 -4.84 -18.50 12.81
CA GLU A 85 -3.93 -19.36 13.57
C GLU A 85 -3.47 -18.56 14.79
N LYS A 86 -4.07 -18.82 15.96
CA LYS A 86 -3.83 -18.04 17.17
C LYS A 86 -2.39 -18.28 17.58
N ALA A 87 -1.54 -17.28 17.32
CA ALA A 87 -0.16 -17.31 17.76
C ALA A 87 -0.13 -17.49 19.28
N GLY A 88 0.75 -18.40 19.73
CA GLY A 88 1.03 -18.55 21.15
C GLY A 88 1.78 -17.35 21.74
N GLN A 89 2.43 -17.55 22.88
CA GLN A 89 3.21 -16.49 23.53
C GLN A 89 4.40 -16.05 22.67
N ILE A 90 4.48 -14.75 22.38
CA ILE A 90 5.55 -14.16 21.58
C ILE A 90 6.65 -13.65 22.51
N THR A 91 7.89 -14.10 22.30
CA THR A 91 9.08 -13.63 23.03
C THR A 91 9.94 -12.71 22.16
N HIS A 92 11.05 -12.23 22.71
CA HIS A 92 12.05 -11.50 21.94
C HIS A 92 12.70 -12.35 20.84
N ARG A 93 12.71 -13.69 21.00
CA ARG A 93 13.30 -14.59 20.00
C ARG A 93 12.54 -14.52 18.69
N GLU A 94 11.22 -14.62 18.70
CA GLU A 94 10.40 -14.57 17.49
C GLU A 94 10.50 -13.21 16.80
N THR A 95 10.63 -12.14 17.58
CA THR A 95 10.86 -10.79 17.05
C THR A 95 12.22 -10.69 16.36
N ALA A 96 13.27 -11.28 16.95
CA ALA A 96 14.60 -11.35 16.35
C ALA A 96 14.63 -12.23 15.09
N VAL A 97 13.87 -13.33 15.07
CA VAL A 97 13.67 -14.14 13.85
C VAL A 97 12.99 -13.31 12.77
N GLY A 98 12.00 -12.48 13.11
CA GLY A 98 11.40 -11.52 12.19
C GLY A 98 12.43 -10.58 11.54
N LEU A 99 13.46 -10.16 12.29
CA LEU A 99 14.56 -9.34 11.77
C LEU A 99 15.44 -10.14 10.81
N VAL A 100 15.77 -11.38 11.17
CA VAL A 100 16.51 -12.30 10.30
C VAL A 100 15.76 -12.55 9.00
N LEU A 101 14.46 -12.82 9.05
CA LEU A 101 13.63 -13.02 7.86
C LEU A 101 13.60 -11.76 6.99
N SER A 102 13.45 -10.58 7.59
CA SER A 102 13.41 -9.31 6.86
C SER A 102 14.71 -9.06 6.09
N THR A 103 15.87 -9.26 6.72
CA THR A 103 17.17 -9.03 6.10
C THR A 103 17.55 -10.12 5.09
N THR A 104 17.25 -11.39 5.38
CA THR A 104 17.57 -12.51 4.48
C THR A 104 16.67 -12.55 3.25
N CYS A 105 15.36 -12.26 3.39
CA CYS A 105 14.46 -12.13 2.24
C CYS A 105 14.89 -10.98 1.33
N PHE A 106 15.30 -9.84 1.91
CA PHE A 106 15.87 -8.73 1.15
C PHE A 106 17.16 -9.13 0.43
N LEU A 107 18.09 -9.80 1.11
CA LEU A 107 19.34 -10.27 0.51
C LEU A 107 19.07 -11.22 -0.66
N LEU A 108 18.16 -12.17 -0.50
CA LEU A 108 17.77 -13.08 -1.57
C LEU A 108 17.18 -12.31 -2.76
N ALA A 109 16.27 -11.37 -2.50
CA ALA A 109 15.69 -10.52 -3.52
C ALA A 109 16.75 -9.68 -4.27
N TYR A 110 17.74 -9.18 -3.55
CA TYR A 110 18.87 -8.43 -4.12
C TYR A 110 19.75 -9.31 -5.01
N VAL A 111 20.10 -10.51 -4.55
CA VAL A 111 20.88 -11.48 -5.34
C VAL A 111 20.11 -11.89 -6.60
N VAL A 112 18.80 -12.13 -6.47
CA VAL A 112 17.94 -12.43 -7.62
C VAL A 112 17.96 -11.28 -8.61
N ALA A 113 17.68 -10.06 -8.17
CA ALA A 113 17.61 -8.87 -9.02
C ALA A 113 18.96 -8.46 -9.66
N LYS A 114 20.09 -8.86 -9.09
CA LYS A 114 21.42 -8.44 -9.59
C LYS A 114 22.20 -9.53 -10.32
N LYS A 115 21.96 -10.81 -10.01
CA LYS A 115 22.81 -11.91 -10.51
C LYS A 115 22.03 -13.04 -11.16
N ILE A 116 20.86 -13.39 -10.65
CA ILE A 116 20.11 -14.55 -11.14
C ILE A 116 19.16 -14.14 -12.26
N LEU A 117 18.31 -13.15 -11.99
CA LEU A 117 17.24 -12.74 -12.88
C LEU A 117 17.08 -11.20 -12.87
N PRO A 118 18.07 -10.50 -13.46
CA PRO A 118 18.08 -9.03 -13.47
C PRO A 118 17.01 -8.41 -14.36
N SER A 119 16.57 -9.12 -15.40
CA SER A 119 15.44 -8.70 -16.24
C SER A 119 14.60 -9.90 -16.67
N ILE A 120 13.27 -9.73 -16.66
CA ILE A 120 12.34 -10.68 -17.27
C ILE A 120 11.84 -10.02 -18.56
N GLY A 121 12.16 -10.61 -19.71
CA GLY A 121 11.66 -10.12 -21.01
C GLY A 121 12.07 -8.67 -21.33
N GLY A 122 13.27 -8.24 -20.90
CA GLY A 122 13.77 -6.88 -21.11
C GLY A 122 13.38 -5.87 -20.02
N VAL A 123 12.45 -6.25 -19.12
CA VAL A 123 12.03 -5.39 -18.01
C VAL A 123 12.89 -5.65 -16.79
N ALA A 124 13.60 -4.63 -16.32
CA ALA A 124 14.37 -4.69 -15.08
C ALA A 124 13.43 -4.68 -13.86
N ILE A 125 13.43 -5.78 -13.10
CA ILE A 125 12.60 -5.89 -11.89
C ILE A 125 13.42 -5.50 -10.68
N HIS A 126 12.97 -4.46 -9.96
CA HIS A 126 13.67 -3.98 -8.77
C HIS A 126 13.65 -5.02 -7.64
N TYR A 127 14.67 -5.02 -6.79
CA TYR A 127 14.77 -5.98 -5.68
C TYR A 127 13.61 -5.83 -4.66
N PHE A 128 12.99 -4.66 -4.52
CA PHE A 128 11.77 -4.54 -3.71
C PHE A 128 10.58 -5.32 -4.28
N ALA A 129 10.42 -5.34 -5.61
CA ALA A 129 9.41 -6.16 -6.25
C ALA A 129 9.67 -7.66 -6.03
N TRP A 130 10.93 -8.09 -6.17
CA TRP A 130 11.32 -9.46 -5.84
C TRP A 130 11.09 -9.80 -4.37
N MET A 131 11.37 -8.88 -3.44
CA MET A 131 11.17 -9.08 -2.02
C MET A 131 9.69 -9.33 -1.70
N VAL A 132 8.77 -8.58 -2.31
CA VAL A 132 7.32 -8.80 -2.15
C VAL A 132 6.95 -10.22 -2.58
N LEU A 133 7.41 -10.66 -3.75
CA LEU A 133 7.12 -12.01 -4.26
C LEU A 133 7.73 -13.11 -3.37
N ILE A 134 8.96 -12.92 -2.90
CA ILE A 134 9.66 -13.89 -2.03
C ILE A 134 8.95 -14.00 -0.68
N VAL A 135 8.57 -12.89 -0.05
CA VAL A 135 7.89 -12.90 1.26
C VAL A 135 6.49 -13.52 1.11
N ALA A 136 5.79 -13.24 0.01
CA ALA A 136 4.50 -13.87 -0.29
C ALA A 136 4.65 -15.39 -0.49
N ALA A 137 5.67 -15.83 -1.24
CA ALA A 137 5.97 -17.24 -1.44
C ALA A 137 6.38 -17.94 -0.13
N LEU A 138 7.16 -17.27 0.72
CA LEU A 138 7.53 -17.77 2.04
C LEU A 138 6.30 -17.97 2.93
N ASN A 139 5.36 -17.01 2.92
CA ASN A 139 4.11 -17.16 3.67
C ASN A 139 3.24 -18.31 3.13
N ALA A 140 3.15 -18.45 1.80
CA ALA A 140 2.39 -19.52 1.14
C ALA A 140 3.02 -20.92 1.35
N SER A 141 4.34 -21.00 1.55
CA SER A 141 5.05 -22.25 1.78
C SER A 141 4.74 -22.91 3.14
N GLY A 142 4.15 -22.18 4.08
CA GLY A 142 3.89 -22.67 5.44
C GLY A 142 5.13 -22.86 6.31
N LEU A 143 6.32 -22.42 5.84
CA LEU A 143 7.59 -22.60 6.58
C LEU A 143 7.67 -21.77 7.88
N CYS A 144 6.89 -20.70 8.00
CA CYS A 144 6.89 -19.85 9.19
C CYS A 144 5.74 -20.22 10.13
N SER A 145 6.05 -20.56 11.37
CA SER A 145 5.03 -20.80 12.40
C SER A 145 4.24 -19.51 12.72
N PRO A 146 3.01 -19.62 13.28
CA PRO A 146 2.20 -18.47 13.68
C PRO A 146 2.95 -17.50 14.62
N GLU A 147 3.77 -18.02 15.54
CA GLU A 147 4.55 -17.23 16.48
C GLU A 147 5.65 -16.41 15.76
N ILE A 148 6.29 -16.99 14.75
CA ILE A 148 7.29 -16.30 13.92
C ILE A 148 6.62 -15.19 13.09
N LYS A 149 5.47 -15.48 12.47
CA LYS A 149 4.68 -14.46 11.73
C LYS A 149 4.31 -13.30 12.65
N ALA A 150 3.87 -13.61 13.87
CA ALA A 150 3.54 -12.61 14.88
C ALA A 150 4.77 -11.85 15.39
N GLY A 151 5.94 -12.50 15.49
CA GLY A 151 7.22 -11.87 15.79
C GLY A 151 7.66 -10.86 14.72
N ALA A 152 7.55 -11.22 13.43
CA ALA A 152 7.80 -10.30 12.31
C ALA A 152 6.82 -9.12 12.32
N LYS A 153 5.54 -9.36 12.63
CA LYS A 153 4.56 -8.30 12.81
C LYS A 153 4.91 -7.37 13.97
N ARG A 154 5.34 -7.91 15.12
CA ARG A 154 5.78 -7.13 16.28
C ARG A 154 6.99 -6.24 15.96
N LEU A 155 7.95 -6.77 15.19
CA LEU A 155 9.08 -5.98 14.69
C LEU A 155 8.63 -4.85 13.76
N SER A 156 7.75 -5.16 12.80
CA SER A 156 7.16 -4.17 11.88
C SER A 156 6.44 -3.05 12.64
N ASP A 157 5.69 -3.39 13.69
CA ASP A 157 5.02 -2.42 14.56
C ASP A 157 6.00 -1.55 15.33
N PHE A 158 7.12 -2.11 15.80
CA PHE A 158 8.17 -1.33 16.45
C PHE A 158 8.77 -0.29 15.49
N PHE A 159 9.13 -0.69 14.27
CA PHE A 159 9.68 0.25 13.27
C PHE A 159 8.67 1.32 12.86
N SER A 160 7.42 0.92 12.59
CA SER A 160 6.39 1.84 12.10
C SER A 160 5.83 2.79 13.17
N LYS A 161 5.91 2.44 14.46
CA LYS A 161 5.40 3.29 15.55
C LYS A 161 6.50 4.05 16.29
N GLN A 162 7.67 3.43 16.49
CA GLN A 162 8.73 4.00 17.32
C GLN A 162 9.83 4.66 16.49
N LEU A 163 10.21 4.07 15.34
CA LEU A 163 11.32 4.56 14.51
C LEU A 163 10.85 5.41 13.33
N LEU A 164 9.55 5.53 13.10
CA LEU A 164 9.00 6.30 11.98
C LEU A 164 9.43 7.76 12.01
N TRP A 165 9.48 8.40 13.19
CA TRP A 165 9.89 9.80 13.29
C TRP A 165 11.37 9.99 12.94
N VAL A 166 12.22 9.05 13.33
CA VAL A 166 13.64 9.04 12.95
C VAL A 166 13.77 8.92 11.43
N LEU A 167 13.01 8.02 10.82
CA LEU A 167 12.97 7.88 9.37
C LEU A 167 12.50 9.17 8.69
N MET A 168 11.45 9.83 9.21
CA MET A 168 10.90 11.05 8.61
C MET A 168 11.88 12.23 8.65
N VAL A 169 12.73 12.33 9.67
CA VAL A 169 13.84 13.30 9.67
C VAL A 169 14.80 13.01 8.52
N GLY A 170 15.22 11.75 8.35
CA GLY A 170 16.09 11.36 7.23
C GLY A 170 15.44 11.58 5.86
N VAL A 171 14.13 11.32 5.73
CA VAL A 171 13.36 11.56 4.51
C VAL A 171 13.28 13.05 4.18
N GLY A 172 13.05 13.89 5.20
CA GLY A 172 13.06 15.35 5.07
C GLY A 172 14.39 15.90 4.57
N VAL A 173 15.51 15.35 5.06
CA VAL A 173 16.86 15.80 4.68
C VAL A 173 17.30 15.26 3.32
N CYS A 174 17.05 13.98 3.05
CA CYS A 174 17.66 13.29 1.90
C CYS A 174 16.75 13.19 0.68
N TYR A 175 15.42 13.33 0.82
CA TYR A 175 14.47 13.04 -0.27
C TYR A 175 13.53 14.21 -0.57
N THR A 176 13.51 15.26 0.24
CA THR A 176 12.48 16.30 0.16
C THR A 176 13.04 17.61 -0.37
N ASP A 177 12.53 18.05 -1.53
CA ASP A 177 12.68 19.39 -2.06
C ASP A 177 11.38 20.18 -1.81
N LEU A 178 11.48 21.22 -0.99
CA LEU A 178 10.34 22.05 -0.62
C LEU A 178 9.77 22.81 -1.82
N GLN A 179 10.61 23.21 -2.78
CA GLN A 179 10.16 23.94 -3.96
C GLN A 179 9.34 23.03 -4.87
N GLU A 180 9.77 21.79 -5.05
CA GLU A 180 9.01 20.79 -5.82
C GLU A 180 7.66 20.47 -5.18
N ILE A 181 7.59 20.39 -3.85
CA ILE A 181 6.32 20.24 -3.13
C ILE A 181 5.39 21.42 -3.43
N ILE A 182 5.88 22.66 -3.30
CA ILE A 182 5.07 23.86 -3.55
C ILE A 182 4.58 23.87 -5.01
N ASN A 183 5.45 23.56 -5.95
CA ASN A 183 5.14 23.50 -7.38
C ASN A 183 4.12 22.39 -7.71
N ALA A 184 4.07 21.31 -6.93
CA ALA A 184 3.11 20.25 -7.10
C ALA A 184 1.69 20.61 -6.60
N ILE A 185 1.53 21.66 -5.80
CA ILE A 185 0.22 22.11 -5.31
C ILE A 185 -0.40 23.05 -6.35
N THR A 186 -0.92 22.47 -7.42
CA THR A 186 -1.65 23.19 -8.48
C THR A 186 -3.10 22.73 -8.56
N PHE A 187 -3.97 23.59 -9.06
CA PHE A 187 -5.37 23.23 -9.32
C PHE A 187 -5.49 22.02 -10.26
N ALA A 188 -4.61 21.93 -11.28
CA ALA A 188 -4.56 20.78 -12.18
C ALA A 188 -4.27 19.48 -11.42
N ASN A 189 -3.26 19.47 -10.55
CA ASN A 189 -2.90 18.28 -9.79
C ASN A 189 -3.99 17.85 -8.80
N VAL A 190 -4.70 18.81 -8.21
CA VAL A 190 -5.87 18.57 -7.35
C VAL A 190 -6.97 17.85 -8.12
N VAL A 191 -7.32 18.35 -9.31
CA VAL A 191 -8.34 17.74 -10.16
C VAL A 191 -7.93 16.35 -10.64
N ILE A 192 -6.68 16.18 -11.08
CA ILE A 192 -6.15 14.89 -11.52
C ILE A 192 -6.19 13.87 -10.37
N ALA A 193 -5.73 14.25 -9.17
CA ALA A 193 -5.77 13.39 -8.00
C ALA A 193 -7.21 12.95 -7.66
N ALA A 194 -8.16 13.90 -7.65
CA ALA A 194 -9.57 13.59 -7.39
C ALA A 194 -10.14 12.57 -8.41
N ILE A 195 -9.87 12.76 -9.70
CA ILE A 195 -10.34 11.86 -10.76
C ILE A 195 -9.74 10.46 -10.61
N ILE A 196 -8.45 10.36 -10.23
CA ILE A 196 -7.81 9.06 -9.98
C ILE A 196 -8.48 8.34 -8.81
N VAL A 197 -8.75 9.04 -7.70
CA VAL A 197 -9.44 8.44 -6.55
C VAL A 197 -10.85 7.98 -6.93
N ILE A 198 -11.59 8.76 -7.75
CA ILE A 198 -12.88 8.34 -8.29
C ILE A 198 -12.73 7.08 -9.15
N GLY A 199 -11.70 7.00 -9.99
CA GLY A 199 -11.40 5.82 -10.78
C GLY A 199 -11.15 4.58 -9.90
N ALA A 200 -10.42 4.73 -8.79
CA ALA A 200 -10.20 3.66 -7.81
C ALA A 200 -11.50 3.20 -7.16
N VAL A 201 -12.37 4.14 -6.75
CA VAL A 201 -13.71 3.86 -6.20
C VAL A 201 -14.55 3.05 -7.18
N LEU A 202 -14.66 3.52 -8.43
CA LEU A 202 -15.48 2.87 -9.45
C LEU A 202 -14.93 1.48 -9.82
N GLY A 203 -13.61 1.38 -10.03
CA GLY A 203 -12.96 0.11 -10.36
C GLY A 203 -13.16 -0.92 -9.25
N ALA A 204 -12.95 -0.53 -8.00
CA ALA A 204 -13.15 -1.41 -6.84
C ALA A 204 -14.62 -1.75 -6.60
N ALA A 205 -15.55 -0.81 -6.80
CA ALA A 205 -16.98 -1.06 -6.70
C ALA A 205 -17.45 -2.10 -7.72
N ILE A 206 -17.07 -1.95 -8.98
CA ILE A 206 -17.45 -2.86 -10.07
C ILE A 206 -16.78 -4.23 -9.88
N GLY A 207 -15.46 -4.24 -9.64
CA GLY A 207 -14.72 -5.48 -9.43
C GLY A 207 -15.22 -6.26 -8.21
N GLY A 208 -15.42 -5.58 -7.08
CA GLY A 208 -16.02 -6.17 -5.88
C GLY A 208 -17.44 -6.66 -6.13
N TRP A 209 -18.23 -5.92 -6.94
CA TRP A 209 -19.59 -6.33 -7.25
C TRP A 209 -19.64 -7.66 -8.02
N LEU A 210 -18.74 -7.83 -9.00
CA LEU A 210 -18.61 -9.06 -9.79
C LEU A 210 -18.11 -10.25 -8.94
N MET A 211 -17.28 -9.98 -7.94
CA MET A 211 -16.73 -11.00 -7.02
C MET A 211 -17.68 -11.35 -5.87
N GLY A 212 -18.85 -10.70 -5.79
CA GLY A 212 -19.86 -10.99 -4.76
C GLY A 212 -19.71 -10.19 -3.45
N PHE A 213 -18.93 -9.11 -3.45
CA PHE A 213 -18.79 -8.17 -2.32
C PHE A 213 -19.76 -6.99 -2.45
N PHE A 214 -20.08 -6.31 -1.36
CA PHE A 214 -20.91 -5.10 -1.42
C PHE A 214 -20.15 -3.96 -2.11
N PRO A 215 -20.74 -3.29 -3.12
CA PRO A 215 -20.07 -2.23 -3.88
C PRO A 215 -19.48 -1.11 -3.03
N ILE A 216 -20.21 -0.62 -2.02
CA ILE A 216 -19.75 0.48 -1.15
C ILE A 216 -18.54 0.05 -0.33
N GLU A 217 -18.64 -1.08 0.38
CA GLU A 217 -17.55 -1.59 1.20
C GLU A 217 -16.32 -2.01 0.36
N SER A 218 -16.53 -2.45 -0.89
CA SER A 218 -15.44 -2.74 -1.83
C SER A 218 -14.75 -1.47 -2.29
N ALA A 219 -15.52 -0.44 -2.65
CA ALA A 219 -14.99 0.86 -3.02
C ALA A 219 -14.17 1.49 -1.90
N ILE A 220 -14.59 1.31 -0.64
CA ILE A 220 -13.86 1.81 0.52
C ILE A 220 -12.59 0.98 0.75
N THR A 221 -12.69 -0.34 0.89
CA THR A 221 -11.56 -1.18 1.32
C THR A 221 -10.52 -1.44 0.24
N ALA A 222 -10.92 -1.61 -1.03
CA ALA A 222 -10.00 -1.89 -2.14
C ALA A 222 -9.76 -0.68 -3.06
N GLY A 223 -10.59 0.37 -2.97
CA GLY A 223 -10.44 1.62 -3.70
C GLY A 223 -9.80 2.71 -2.84
N LEU A 224 -10.56 3.26 -1.89
CA LEU A 224 -10.13 4.38 -1.05
C LEU A 224 -8.96 4.02 -0.14
N CYS A 225 -8.96 2.82 0.45
CA CYS A 225 -7.85 2.32 1.26
C CYS A 225 -6.62 1.90 0.45
N MET A 226 -6.69 1.90 -0.88
CA MET A 226 -5.49 1.89 -1.74
C MET A 226 -5.07 3.31 -2.12
N ALA A 227 -6.02 4.21 -2.31
CA ALA A 227 -5.78 5.59 -2.76
C ALA A 227 -5.45 6.59 -1.62
N ASN A 228 -5.25 6.09 -0.41
CA ASN A 228 -4.97 6.88 0.79
C ASN A 228 -3.47 6.82 1.16
N ARG A 229 -3.11 7.42 2.30
CA ARG A 229 -1.73 7.42 2.81
C ARG A 229 -1.37 6.16 3.61
N GLY A 230 -1.73 4.98 3.12
CA GLY A 230 -1.45 3.70 3.77
C GLY A 230 -2.09 3.58 5.16
N GLY A 231 -1.43 2.93 6.12
CA GLY A 231 -2.04 2.57 7.40
C GLY A 231 -2.61 3.72 8.25
N SER A 232 -2.05 4.94 8.18
CA SER A 232 -2.68 6.10 8.84
C SER A 232 -3.90 6.59 8.07
N GLY A 233 -3.82 6.61 6.74
CA GLY A 233 -4.95 6.90 5.86
C GLY A 233 -6.10 5.91 6.03
N ASP A 234 -5.80 4.64 6.33
CA ASP A 234 -6.83 3.62 6.58
C ASP A 234 -7.70 3.98 7.78
N LEU A 235 -7.08 4.46 8.86
CA LEU A 235 -7.80 4.91 10.05
C LEU A 235 -8.66 6.14 9.74
N GLU A 236 -8.12 7.10 8.99
CA GLU A 236 -8.83 8.31 8.60
C GLU A 236 -10.06 8.00 7.72
N VAL A 237 -9.87 7.20 6.66
CA VAL A 237 -10.90 6.78 5.71
C VAL A 237 -11.99 5.96 6.41
N LEU A 238 -11.61 4.92 7.16
CA LEU A 238 -12.59 4.05 7.83
C LEU A 238 -13.33 4.74 8.97
N SER A 239 -12.68 5.69 9.66
CA SER A 239 -13.36 6.53 10.65
C SER A 239 -14.36 7.47 10.00
N ALA A 240 -14.06 8.03 8.82
CA ALA A 240 -14.97 8.94 8.12
C ALA A 240 -16.25 8.25 7.62
N CYS A 241 -16.19 6.95 7.34
CA CYS A 241 -17.35 6.15 6.92
C CYS A 241 -17.89 5.20 7.99
N ASN A 242 -17.45 5.31 9.25
CA ASN A 242 -17.88 4.47 10.39
C ASN A 242 -17.75 2.94 10.16
N ARG A 243 -16.69 2.48 9.47
CA ARG A 243 -16.46 1.06 9.13
C ARG A 243 -15.13 0.52 9.64
N MET A 244 -14.79 0.86 10.88
CA MET A 244 -13.53 0.42 11.51
C MET A 244 -13.38 -1.10 11.61
N ASN A 245 -14.49 -1.84 11.58
CA ASN A 245 -14.50 -3.29 11.52
C ASN A 245 -13.84 -3.85 10.23
N LEU A 246 -13.71 -3.04 9.17
CA LEU A 246 -13.06 -3.42 7.92
C LEU A 246 -11.53 -3.17 7.90
N ILE A 247 -10.93 -2.80 9.04
CA ILE A 247 -9.50 -2.46 9.12
C ILE A 247 -8.58 -3.58 8.64
N SER A 248 -8.96 -4.85 8.83
CA SER A 248 -8.18 -5.99 8.34
C SER A 248 -8.09 -6.01 6.82
N TYR A 249 -9.19 -5.69 6.11
CA TYR A 249 -9.20 -5.58 4.65
C TYR A 249 -8.38 -4.38 4.17
N ALA A 250 -8.53 -3.23 4.84
CA ALA A 250 -7.74 -2.04 4.53
C ALA A 250 -6.23 -2.28 4.68
N GLN A 251 -5.82 -3.03 5.72
CA GLN A 251 -4.42 -3.41 5.90
C GLN A 251 -3.90 -4.34 4.79
N ILE A 252 -4.75 -5.20 4.22
CA ILE A 252 -4.39 -6.01 3.06
C ILE A 252 -4.12 -5.09 1.87
N SER A 253 -4.98 -4.12 1.60
CA SER A 253 -4.78 -3.10 0.56
C SER A 253 -3.45 -2.36 0.76
N SER A 254 -3.27 -1.71 1.91
CA SER A 254 -2.07 -0.92 2.22
C SER A 254 -0.76 -1.71 2.15
N ARG A 255 -0.76 -3.00 2.53
CA ARG A 255 0.48 -3.80 2.60
C ARG A 255 0.68 -4.68 1.37
N LEU A 256 -0.27 -5.57 1.09
CA LEU A 256 -0.18 -6.49 -0.05
C LEU A 256 -0.43 -5.75 -1.36
N GLY A 257 -1.50 -4.95 -1.42
CA GLY A 257 -1.80 -4.10 -2.58
C GLY A 257 -0.67 -3.11 -2.84
N GLY A 258 -0.17 -2.43 -1.81
CA GLY A 258 1.00 -1.55 -1.89
C GLY A 258 2.24 -2.26 -2.45
N GLY A 259 2.52 -3.49 -1.99
CA GLY A 259 3.59 -4.33 -2.55
C GLY A 259 3.38 -4.69 -4.01
N ILE A 260 2.15 -5.02 -4.43
CA ILE A 260 1.79 -5.26 -5.83
C ILE A 260 2.04 -3.99 -6.65
N VAL A 261 1.72 -2.80 -6.13
CA VAL A 261 2.03 -1.54 -6.82
C VAL A 261 3.52 -1.33 -7.01
N LEU A 262 4.39 -1.77 -6.09
CA LEU A 262 5.85 -1.73 -6.30
C LEU A 262 6.31 -2.67 -7.42
N VAL A 263 5.68 -3.84 -7.56
CA VAL A 263 5.92 -4.77 -8.68
C VAL A 263 5.47 -4.13 -9.99
N ILE A 264 4.24 -3.58 -10.04
CA ILE A 264 3.70 -2.88 -11.21
C ILE A 264 4.60 -1.68 -11.56
N ALA A 265 5.01 -0.89 -10.58
CA ALA A 265 5.86 0.27 -10.79
C ALA A 265 7.22 -0.11 -11.40
N SER A 266 7.83 -1.19 -10.91
CA SER A 266 9.09 -1.69 -11.49
C SER A 266 8.92 -2.04 -12.97
N ILE A 267 7.80 -2.67 -13.32
CA ILE A 267 7.50 -3.02 -14.71
C ILE A 267 7.21 -1.78 -15.56
N VAL A 268 6.33 -0.90 -15.09
CA VAL A 268 5.92 0.33 -15.79
C VAL A 268 7.13 1.24 -16.02
N PHE A 269 7.97 1.45 -15.01
CA PHE A 269 9.18 2.24 -15.16
C PHE A 269 10.16 1.58 -16.13
N GLY A 270 10.33 0.26 -16.07
CA GLY A 270 11.21 -0.47 -16.98
C GLY A 270 10.73 -0.50 -18.43
N MET A 271 9.42 -0.39 -18.69
CA MET A 271 8.86 -0.34 -20.05
C MET A 271 8.88 1.06 -20.69
N MET A 272 8.96 2.12 -19.87
CA MET A 272 8.85 3.50 -20.34
C MET A 272 10.21 4.17 -20.55
N ILE A 273 11.29 3.39 -20.57
CA ILE A 273 12.66 3.77 -20.92
C ILE A 273 13.11 2.87 -22.07
#